data_AF-A0A6G0R243-F1
#
_entry.id   AF-A0A6G0R243-F1
#
_cell.length_a   1.000
_cell.length_b   1.000
_cell.length_c   1.000
_cell.angle_alpha   90.00
_cell.angle_beta   90.00
_cell.angle_gamma   90.00
#
_symmetry.space_group_name_H-M   'P 1'
#
loop_
_entity.id
_entity.type
_entity.pdbx_description
1 polymer ?
#
loop_
_entity_poly.entity_id
_entity_poly.type
_entity_poly.pdbx_seq_one_letter_code
_entity_poly.pdbx_strand_id
1 'polypeptide(L)'
;MCLLTDASDLGWSVLVTQVVEWQPNKEVHQQQHELLVCLSGSFTGSQCNWSIIGKEAYPIVWACDKLSYLLLRPGGFRLYCDHRNLVYVFAPGQEVKKHIRGQLLRWSTKLMEYRYEVEHIDGDSNVWADMVSRWAGNHDPAVRLNAMQLRKRAHEEPKEAEQRSKRRRRRKNQSAAPATEEEQTQ
;
A
#
# COMPACT_ATOMS: atom_id res chain seq x y z
N MET A 1 5.35 30.05 -0.20
CA MET A 1 5.31 28.99 0.83
C MET A 1 4.79 27.74 0.18
N CYS A 2 5.41 26.61 0.49
CA CYS A 2 5.03 25.30 -0.01
C CYS A 2 4.71 24.40 1.18
N LEU A 3 3.54 23.79 1.15
CA LEU A 3 3.12 22.73 2.06
C LEU A 3 3.24 21.42 1.30
N LEU A 4 4.16 20.55 1.70
CA LEU A 4 4.30 19.21 1.17
C LEU A 4 3.73 18.23 2.19
N THR A 5 2.82 17.36 1.74
CA THR A 5 2.20 16.36 2.60
C THR A 5 2.37 14.99 1.99
N ASP A 6 2.47 13.99 2.85
CA ASP A 6 2.40 12.59 2.45
C ASP A 6 1.70 11.76 3.51
N ALA A 7 1.14 10.63 3.10
CA ALA A 7 0.57 9.64 4.00
C ALA A 7 0.89 8.22 3.53
N SER A 8 1.50 7.46 4.43
CA SER A 8 1.68 6.02 4.29
C SER A 8 0.51 5.25 4.91
N ASP A 9 0.59 3.93 4.92
CA ASP A 9 -0.42 3.10 5.59
C ASP A 9 -0.49 3.34 7.11
N LEU A 10 0.65 3.67 7.71
CA LEU A 10 0.84 3.74 9.16
C LEU A 10 1.01 5.16 9.69
N GLY A 11 1.55 6.07 8.87
CA GLY A 11 1.88 7.41 9.31
C GLY A 11 1.65 8.47 8.25
N TRP A 12 1.82 9.71 8.66
CA TRP A 12 1.59 10.89 7.84
C TRP A 12 2.63 11.94 8.15
N SER A 13 2.86 12.84 7.20
CA SER A 13 3.84 13.91 7.33
C SER A 13 3.30 15.23 6.77
N VAL A 14 3.82 16.30 7.34
CA VAL A 14 3.56 17.69 6.98
C VAL A 14 4.89 18.43 6.98
N LEU A 15 5.30 18.92 5.82
CA LEU A 15 6.48 19.75 5.66
C LEU A 15 6.05 21.12 5.15
N VAL A 16 6.38 22.17 5.91
CA VAL A 16 6.20 23.56 5.46
C VAL A 16 7.56 24.13 5.16
N THR A 17 7.71 24.62 3.94
CA THR A 17 8.94 25.24 3.43
C THR A 17 8.65 26.61 2.84
N GLN A 18 9.68 27.45 2.79
CA GLN A 18 9.67 28.68 2.01
C GLN A 18 10.75 28.62 0.93
N VAL A 19 10.50 29.33 -0.17
CA VAL A 19 11.45 29.53 -1.25
C VAL A 19 11.50 31.05 -1.43
N VAL A 20 12.64 31.66 -1.12
CA VAL A 20 12.81 33.13 -1.14
C VAL A 20 12.74 33.65 -2.57
N GLU A 21 13.44 32.97 -3.48
CA GLU A 21 13.49 33.31 -4.91
C GLU A 21 12.95 32.13 -5.73
N TRP A 22 11.67 32.20 -6.10
CA TRP A 22 11.01 31.16 -6.87
C TRP A 22 11.55 31.11 -8.31
N GLN A 23 11.99 29.94 -8.76
CA GLN A 23 12.51 29.74 -10.11
C GLN A 23 11.45 29.06 -11.00
N PRO A 24 10.77 29.76 -11.93
CA PRO A 24 9.64 29.19 -12.67
C PRO A 24 9.99 27.97 -13.54
N ASN A 25 11.25 27.84 -13.94
CA ASN A 25 11.71 26.75 -14.82
C ASN A 25 12.13 25.49 -14.06
N LYS A 26 12.02 25.49 -12.73
CA LYS A 26 12.38 24.34 -11.89
C LYS A 26 11.14 23.72 -11.29
N GLU A 27 11.14 22.40 -11.23
CA GLU A 27 10.13 21.67 -10.48
C GLU A 27 10.24 21.96 -8.98
N VAL A 28 9.15 21.74 -8.25
CA VAL A 28 9.09 22.04 -6.81
C VAL A 28 10.25 21.40 -6.05
N HIS A 29 10.52 20.11 -6.24
CA HIS A 29 11.57 19.38 -5.51
C HIS A 29 13.00 19.89 -5.80
N GLN A 30 13.18 20.73 -6.82
CA GLN A 30 14.47 21.32 -7.21
C GLN A 30 14.60 22.79 -6.78
N GLN A 31 13.56 23.37 -6.19
CA GLN A 31 13.61 24.72 -5.66
C GLN A 31 14.54 24.78 -4.44
N GLN A 32 15.07 25.97 -4.15
CA GLN A 32 15.85 26.19 -2.92
C GLN A 32 14.89 26.33 -1.74
N HIS A 33 14.53 25.19 -1.15
CA HIS A 33 13.65 25.13 0.02
C HIS A 33 14.40 25.44 1.31
N GLU A 34 13.84 26.36 2.08
CA GLU A 34 14.16 26.56 3.49
C GLU A 34 13.05 25.92 4.32
N LEU A 35 13.41 24.94 5.15
CA LEU A 35 12.47 24.26 6.02
C LEU A 35 12.02 25.20 7.15
N LEU A 36 10.71 25.35 7.30
CA LEU A 36 10.12 26.11 8.41
C LEU A 36 9.59 25.17 9.50
N VAL A 37 8.85 24.14 9.09
CA VAL A 37 8.22 23.20 10.02
C VAL A 37 8.22 21.80 9.42
N CYS A 38 8.53 20.80 10.25
CA CYS A 38 8.32 19.40 9.96
C CYS A 38 7.47 18.79 11.08
N LEU A 39 6.29 18.27 10.73
CA LEU A 39 5.43 17.50 11.63
C LEU A 39 5.20 16.12 11.04
N SER A 40 5.00 15.14 11.93
CA SER A 40 4.63 13.79 11.55
C SER A 40 3.82 13.15 12.65
N GLY A 41 3.21 12.02 12.33
CA GLY A 41 2.55 11.17 13.30
C GLY A 41 2.15 9.83 12.72
N SER A 42 1.64 8.97 13.58
CA SER A 42 1.08 7.67 13.21
C SER A 42 -0.44 7.72 13.27
N PHE A 43 -1.11 6.98 12.39
CA PHE A 43 -2.54 6.76 12.51
C PHE A 43 -2.83 5.85 13.70
N THR A 44 -3.88 6.15 14.47
CA THR A 44 -4.26 5.37 15.65
C THR A 44 -5.76 5.07 15.70
N GLY A 45 -6.14 3.97 16.36
CA GLY A 45 -7.53 3.60 16.56
C GLY A 45 -8.32 3.46 15.25
N SER A 46 -9.42 4.20 15.13
CA SER A 46 -10.26 4.17 13.92
C SER A 46 -9.59 4.78 12.69
N GLN A 47 -8.54 5.60 12.86
CA GLN A 47 -7.82 6.24 11.76
C GLN A 47 -7.08 5.23 10.89
N CYS A 48 -6.62 4.13 11.48
CA CYS A 48 -5.94 3.05 10.75
C CYS A 48 -6.83 2.44 9.66
N ASN A 49 -8.15 2.46 9.87
CA ASN A 49 -9.16 1.91 8.97
C ASN A 49 -9.75 2.95 8.00
N TRP A 50 -9.23 4.18 7.99
CA TRP A 50 -9.65 5.16 7.00
C TRP A 50 -9.26 4.71 5.59
N SER A 51 -10.12 5.06 4.62
CA SER A 51 -9.79 4.93 3.21
C SER A 51 -8.51 5.71 2.89
N ILE A 52 -7.77 5.28 1.86
CA ILE A 52 -6.57 5.95 1.36
C ILE A 52 -6.78 7.47 1.21
N ILE A 53 -7.85 7.89 0.53
CA ILE A 53 -8.22 9.31 0.36
C ILE A 53 -8.32 10.05 1.71
N GLY A 54 -8.88 9.42 2.73
CA GLY A 54 -9.03 10.00 4.07
C GLY A 54 -7.70 10.12 4.80
N LYS A 55 -6.81 9.13 4.63
CA LYS A 55 -5.46 9.17 5.20
C LYS A 55 -4.61 10.27 4.58
N GLU A 56 -4.64 10.44 3.26
CA GLU A 56 -3.86 11.48 2.59
C GLU A 56 -4.46 12.88 2.76
N ALA A 57 -5.78 13.00 2.90
CA ALA A 57 -6.44 14.28 3.21
C ALA A 57 -6.13 14.77 4.64
N TYR A 58 -5.86 13.84 5.56
CA TYR A 58 -5.64 14.16 6.96
C TYR A 58 -4.45 15.10 7.24
N PRO A 59 -3.21 14.85 6.76
CA PRO A 59 -2.07 15.75 7.00
C PRO A 59 -2.33 17.17 6.52
N ILE A 60 -3.06 17.35 5.42
CA ILE A 60 -3.44 18.67 4.89
C ILE A 60 -4.30 19.43 5.91
N VAL A 61 -5.35 18.78 6.40
CA VAL A 61 -6.28 19.37 7.37
C VAL A 61 -5.59 19.61 8.72
N TRP A 62 -4.70 18.71 9.11
CA TRP A 62 -3.90 18.84 10.32
C TRP A 62 -2.96 20.04 10.23
N ALA A 63 -2.30 20.25 9.08
CA ALA A 63 -1.47 21.41 8.82
C ALA A 63 -2.27 22.72 8.96
N CYS A 64 -3.46 22.79 8.35
CA CYS A 64 -4.34 23.96 8.49
C CYS A 64 -4.82 24.18 9.93
N ASP A 65 -4.99 23.12 10.74
CA ASP A 65 -5.33 23.29 12.15
C ASP A 65 -4.18 23.83 13.00
N LYS A 66 -2.99 23.22 12.86
CA LYS A 66 -1.84 23.50 13.74
C LYS A 66 -0.99 24.67 13.28
N LEU A 67 -0.93 24.91 11.98
CA LEU A 67 -0.04 25.88 11.35
C LEU A 67 -0.82 27.04 10.73
N SER A 68 -2.03 27.32 11.23
CA SER A 68 -2.86 28.44 10.77
C SER A 68 -2.11 29.77 10.80
N TYR A 69 -1.26 29.98 11.81
CA TYR A 69 -0.39 31.16 11.93
C TYR A 69 0.64 31.33 10.79
N LEU A 70 0.97 30.25 10.07
CA LEU A 70 1.83 30.29 8.87
C LEU A 70 1.01 30.30 7.58
N LEU A 71 -0.04 29.48 7.53
CA LEU A 71 -0.79 29.19 6.31
C LEU A 71 -1.87 30.23 6.00
N LEU A 72 -2.41 30.91 7.01
CA LEU A 72 -3.39 31.99 6.85
C LEU A 72 -2.69 33.31 6.48
N ARG A 73 -2.26 33.41 5.22
CA ARG A 73 -1.52 34.57 4.70
C ARG A 73 -2.15 35.15 3.43
N PRO A 74 -2.01 36.47 3.17
CA PRO A 74 -2.62 37.10 2.01
C PRO A 74 -2.23 36.46 0.66
N GLY A 75 -0.97 36.04 0.54
CA GLY A 75 -0.41 35.39 -0.66
C GLY A 75 -0.60 33.88 -0.71
N GLY A 76 -1.38 33.29 0.18
CA GLY A 76 -1.67 31.85 0.21
C GLY A 76 -0.45 30.93 0.31
N PHE A 77 -0.63 29.67 -0.04
CA PHE A 77 0.45 28.68 -0.14
C PHE A 77 0.17 27.68 -1.27
N ARG A 78 1.21 26.99 -1.73
CA ARG A 78 1.06 25.87 -2.67
C ARG A 78 1.07 24.56 -1.90
N LEU A 79 0.04 23.75 -2.11
CA LEU A 79 -0.12 22.43 -1.51
C LEU A 79 0.34 21.36 -2.49
N TYR A 80 1.32 20.57 -2.08
CA TYR A 80 1.89 19.47 -2.85
C TYR A 80 1.54 18.13 -2.20
N CYS A 81 0.94 17.25 -2.98
CA CYS A 81 0.66 15.87 -2.61
C CYS A 81 0.85 14.95 -3.81
N ASP A 82 1.15 13.68 -3.56
CA ASP A 82 1.38 12.65 -4.58
C ASP A 82 0.10 11.92 -5.02
N HIS A 83 -1.04 12.28 -4.42
CA HIS A 83 -2.32 11.71 -4.81
C HIS A 83 -3.16 12.67 -5.65
N ARG A 84 -3.20 12.38 -6.96
CA ARG A 84 -3.96 13.16 -7.97
C ARG A 84 -5.44 13.33 -7.63
N ASN A 85 -6.04 12.37 -6.92
CA ASN A 85 -7.48 12.45 -6.64
C ASN A 85 -7.83 13.44 -5.52
N LEU A 86 -6.86 13.87 -4.71
CA LEU A 86 -7.10 14.88 -3.66
C LEU A 86 -7.46 16.25 -4.24
N VAL A 87 -6.97 16.56 -5.44
CA VAL A 87 -7.36 17.77 -6.18
C VAL A 87 -8.88 17.83 -6.33
N TYR A 88 -9.53 16.69 -6.64
CA TYR A 88 -10.98 16.63 -6.81
C TYR A 88 -11.77 16.62 -5.49
N VAL A 89 -11.16 16.17 -4.39
CA VAL A 89 -11.80 16.13 -3.07
C VAL A 89 -12.00 17.54 -2.50
N PHE A 90 -11.08 18.45 -2.82
CA PHE A 90 -11.11 19.83 -2.33
C PHE A 90 -11.53 20.84 -3.40
N ALA A 91 -11.70 20.42 -4.66
CA ALA A 91 -12.29 21.24 -5.69
C ALA A 91 -13.81 21.42 -5.45
N PRO A 92 -14.33 22.66 -5.47
CA PRO A 92 -15.76 22.90 -5.32
C PRO A 92 -16.55 22.32 -6.51
N GLY A 93 -17.53 21.44 -6.24
CA GLY A 93 -18.55 21.04 -7.23
C GLY A 93 -18.58 19.57 -7.66
N GLN A 94 -17.71 18.69 -7.17
CA GLN A 94 -17.76 17.25 -7.48
C GLN A 94 -18.27 16.39 -6.31
N GLU A 95 -19.08 15.36 -6.63
CA GLU A 95 -19.70 14.50 -5.63
C GLU A 95 -18.72 13.51 -4.98
N VAL A 96 -18.48 13.70 -3.69
CA VAL A 96 -17.75 12.75 -2.84
C VAL A 96 -18.62 11.54 -2.50
N LYS A 97 -18.05 10.32 -2.55
CA LYS A 97 -18.71 9.04 -2.22
C LYS A 97 -19.46 9.10 -0.87
N LYS A 98 -20.69 8.55 -0.83
CA LYS A 98 -21.64 8.66 0.31
C LYS A 98 -21.06 8.37 1.71
N HIS A 99 -20.16 7.41 1.87
CA HIS A 99 -19.66 6.97 3.19
C HIS A 99 -18.51 7.84 3.76
N ILE A 100 -17.82 8.62 2.93
CA ILE A 100 -16.71 9.51 3.36
C ILE A 100 -17.16 10.97 3.40
N ARG A 101 -18.36 11.24 2.85
CA ARG A 101 -18.91 12.59 2.64
C ARG A 101 -18.95 13.42 3.92
N GLY A 102 -19.27 12.85 5.08
CA GLY A 102 -19.38 13.61 6.33
C GLY A 102 -18.06 14.19 6.84
N GLN A 103 -16.99 13.39 6.85
CA GLN A 103 -15.68 13.84 7.33
C GLN A 103 -15.00 14.78 6.33
N LEU A 104 -14.95 14.38 5.06
CA LEU A 104 -14.34 15.19 4.00
C LEU A 104 -15.08 16.51 3.78
N LEU A 105 -16.41 16.55 3.91
CA LEU A 105 -17.16 17.80 3.81
C LEU A 105 -16.75 18.77 4.93
N ARG A 106 -16.68 18.32 6.19
CA ARG A 106 -16.20 19.18 7.30
C ARG A 106 -14.78 19.69 7.06
N TRP A 107 -13.92 18.83 6.52
CA TRP A 107 -12.54 19.19 6.18
C TRP A 107 -12.47 20.20 5.02
N SER A 108 -13.32 20.05 4.00
CA SER A 108 -13.42 21.00 2.89
C SER A 108 -13.87 22.39 3.37
N THR A 109 -14.85 22.47 4.27
CA THR A 109 -15.30 23.74 4.85
C THR A 109 -14.17 24.46 5.57
N LYS A 110 -13.32 23.72 6.31
CA LYS A 110 -12.14 24.30 6.96
C LYS A 110 -11.12 24.82 5.95
N LEU A 111 -10.91 24.10 4.86
CA LEU A 111 -9.96 24.50 3.82
C LEU A 111 -10.45 25.73 3.03
N MET A 112 -11.76 26.00 2.96
CA MET A 112 -12.29 27.20 2.30
C MET A 112 -11.81 28.52 2.92
N GLU A 113 -11.35 28.51 4.18
CA GLU A 113 -10.77 29.69 4.83
C GLU A 113 -9.36 30.03 4.30
N TYR A 114 -8.71 29.09 3.64
CA TYR A 114 -7.33 29.21 3.18
C TYR A 114 -7.26 29.54 1.69
N ARG A 115 -6.29 30.37 1.32
CA ARG A 115 -5.91 30.59 -0.07
C ARG A 115 -4.80 29.59 -0.42
N TYR A 116 -5.10 28.61 -1.25
CA TYR A 116 -4.11 27.63 -1.68
C TYR A 116 -4.31 27.19 -3.12
N GLU A 117 -3.22 26.76 -3.73
CA GLU A 117 -3.19 26.09 -5.04
C GLU A 117 -2.76 24.64 -4.80
N VAL A 118 -3.53 23.67 -5.30
CA VAL A 118 -3.19 22.25 -5.19
C VAL A 118 -2.42 21.85 -6.44
N GLU A 119 -1.20 21.36 -6.24
CA GLU A 119 -0.34 20.84 -7.29
C GLU A 119 0.02 19.39 -6.95
N HIS A 120 -0.05 18.51 -7.97
CA HIS A 120 0.42 17.15 -7.83
C HIS A 120 1.94 17.11 -7.98
N ILE A 121 2.62 16.40 -7.09
CA ILE A 121 4.05 16.06 -7.22
C ILE A 121 4.15 14.55 -7.40
N ASP A 122 5.02 14.07 -8.31
CA ASP A 122 5.21 12.62 -8.42
C ASP A 122 5.79 12.05 -7.11
N GLY A 123 5.31 10.87 -6.68
CA GLY A 123 5.71 10.26 -5.42
C GLY A 123 7.22 10.05 -5.30
N ASP A 124 7.88 9.68 -6.41
CA ASP A 124 9.34 9.52 -6.48
C ASP A 124 10.10 10.84 -6.21
N SER A 125 9.45 11.98 -6.43
CA SER A 125 9.98 13.32 -6.19
C SER A 125 9.58 13.88 -4.81
N ASN A 126 8.60 13.27 -4.13
CA ASN A 126 8.12 13.68 -2.80
C ASN A 126 8.94 13.08 -1.65
N VAL A 127 10.25 12.92 -1.85
CA VAL A 127 11.17 12.11 -1.02
C VAL A 127 11.15 12.52 0.45
N TRP A 128 11.11 13.82 0.76
CA TRP A 128 11.14 14.28 2.15
C TRP A 128 9.86 13.93 2.90
N ALA A 129 8.71 14.14 2.28
CA ALA A 129 7.43 13.86 2.92
C ALA A 129 7.24 12.34 3.06
N ASP A 130 7.58 11.56 2.02
CA ASP A 130 7.55 10.09 2.02
C ASP A 130 8.45 9.50 3.11
N MET A 131 9.69 9.98 3.20
CA MET A 131 10.63 9.55 4.24
C MET A 131 10.04 9.78 5.64
N VAL A 132 9.47 10.96 5.90
CA VAL A 132 8.93 11.31 7.21
C VAL A 132 7.65 10.54 7.54
N SER A 133 6.78 10.31 6.56
CA SER A 133 5.50 9.59 6.77
C SER A 133 5.72 8.10 7.06
N ARG A 134 6.78 7.51 6.49
CA ARG A 134 7.18 6.11 6.69
C ARG A 134 8.04 5.92 7.92
N TRP A 135 8.77 6.95 8.35
CA TRP A 135 9.62 6.90 9.55
C TRP A 135 8.81 6.55 10.81
N ALA A 136 7.58 7.07 10.90
CA ALA A 136 6.67 6.84 12.03
C ALA A 136 6.15 5.39 12.13
N GLY A 137 6.54 4.50 11.21
CA GLY A 137 6.05 3.13 11.09
C GLY A 137 6.96 2.03 11.65
N ASN A 138 8.16 2.34 12.16
CA ASN A 138 9.04 1.28 12.65
C ASN A 138 8.81 1.02 14.15
N HIS A 139 7.87 0.13 14.47
CA HIS A 139 8.02 -0.93 15.48
C HIS A 139 6.81 -1.88 15.43
N ASP A 140 6.87 -2.90 14.57
CA ASP A 140 6.30 -4.20 14.96
C ASP A 140 7.39 -4.91 15.78
N PRO A 141 7.19 -5.19 17.09
CA PRO A 141 8.16 -5.99 17.85
C PRO A 141 8.27 -7.44 17.35
N ALA A 142 7.36 -7.88 16.47
CA ALA A 142 7.32 -9.22 15.93
C ALA A 142 7.39 -9.19 14.41
N VAL A 143 8.62 -9.30 13.87
CA VAL A 143 8.81 -9.74 12.48
C VAL A 143 8.09 -11.08 12.30
N ARG A 144 6.94 -11.08 11.64
CA ARG A 144 6.28 -12.32 11.20
C ARG A 144 7.06 -12.87 10.00
N LEU A 145 8.05 -13.70 10.30
CA LEU A 145 8.65 -14.59 9.31
C LEU A 145 7.59 -15.61 8.89
N ASN A 146 7.07 -15.47 7.68
CA ASN A 146 6.36 -16.57 7.03
C ASN A 146 7.39 -17.68 6.79
N ALA A 147 7.38 -18.71 7.62
CA ALA A 147 8.21 -19.90 7.40
C ALA A 147 7.81 -20.51 6.06
N MET A 148 8.69 -20.35 5.05
CA MET A 148 8.54 -21.04 3.78
C MET A 148 8.65 -22.54 4.08
N GLN A 149 7.51 -23.25 4.09
CA GLN A 149 7.50 -24.69 4.25
C GLN A 149 8.17 -25.31 3.03
N LEU A 150 9.44 -25.67 3.16
CA LEU A 150 10.13 -26.52 2.22
C LEU A 150 9.37 -27.85 2.18
N ARG A 151 8.60 -28.05 1.10
CA ARG A 151 8.03 -29.36 0.77
C ARG A 151 9.19 -30.33 0.61
N LYS A 152 9.45 -31.16 1.63
CA LYS A 152 10.28 -32.36 1.45
C LYS A 152 9.63 -33.17 0.34
N ARG A 153 10.31 -33.29 -0.81
CA ARG A 153 9.96 -34.32 -1.80
C ARG A 153 10.04 -35.64 -1.05
N ALA A 154 8.88 -36.25 -0.78
CA ALA A 154 8.84 -37.63 -0.36
C ALA A 154 9.49 -38.44 -1.49
N HIS A 155 10.49 -39.24 -1.13
CA HIS A 155 11.05 -40.21 -2.05
C HIS A 155 9.93 -41.22 -2.34
N GLU A 156 9.24 -41.08 -3.47
CA GLU A 156 8.39 -42.15 -3.96
C GLU A 156 9.31 -43.30 -4.34
N GLU A 157 9.25 -44.39 -3.56
CA GLU A 157 9.85 -45.64 -4.01
C GLU A 157 9.10 -46.13 -5.26
N PRO A 158 9.82 -46.60 -6.29
CA PRO A 158 9.20 -47.01 -7.55
C PRO A 158 8.31 -48.24 -7.36
N LYS A 159 6.99 -48.03 -7.43
CA LYS A 159 5.92 -49.05 -7.35
C LYS A 159 5.97 -50.12 -8.46
N GLU A 160 6.89 -50.01 -9.42
CA GLU A 160 7.00 -50.92 -10.56
C GLU A 160 7.56 -52.31 -10.18
N ALA A 161 8.45 -52.40 -9.18
CA ALA A 161 9.06 -53.68 -8.80
C ALA A 161 8.05 -54.65 -8.17
N GLU A 162 7.11 -54.12 -7.38
CA GLU A 162 6.10 -54.94 -6.69
C GLU A 162 5.01 -55.44 -7.65
N GLN A 163 4.65 -54.65 -8.67
CA GLN A 163 3.69 -55.09 -9.71
C GLN A 163 4.28 -56.16 -10.63
N ARG A 164 5.60 -56.11 -10.93
CA ARG A 164 6.28 -57.11 -11.76
C ARG A 164 6.42 -58.45 -11.03
N SER A 165 6.64 -58.43 -9.72
CA SER A 165 6.61 -59.61 -8.82
C SER A 165 5.23 -60.28 -8.80
N LYS A 166 4.15 -59.49 -8.62
CA LYS A 166 2.77 -59.98 -8.60
C LYS A 166 2.32 -60.56 -9.96
N ARG A 167 2.73 -59.97 -11.08
CA ARG A 167 2.50 -60.51 -12.43
C ARG A 167 3.24 -61.83 -12.69
N ARG A 168 4.48 -61.98 -12.20
CA ARG A 168 5.26 -63.23 -12.32
C ARG A 168 4.64 -64.38 -11.52
N ARG A 169 4.14 -64.11 -10.30
CA ARG A 169 3.44 -65.12 -9.48
C ARG A 169 2.13 -65.58 -10.12
N ARG A 170 1.35 -64.68 -10.73
CA ARG A 170 0.11 -65.06 -11.44
C ARG A 170 0.36 -65.94 -12.68
N ARG A 171 1.41 -65.67 -13.46
CA ARG A 171 1.76 -66.50 -14.63
C ARG A 171 2.22 -67.92 -14.25
N LYS A 172 2.93 -68.08 -13.13
CA LYS A 172 3.44 -69.39 -12.69
C LYS A 172 2.32 -70.32 -12.17
N ASN A 173 1.23 -69.76 -11.65
CA ASN A 173 0.08 -70.54 -11.19
C ASN A 173 -0.90 -70.94 -12.31
N GLN A 174 -0.85 -70.28 -13.47
CA GLN A 174 -1.70 -70.64 -14.63
C GLN A 174 -1.08 -71.73 -15.52
N SER A 175 0.23 -71.95 -15.45
CA SER A 175 0.93 -72.98 -16.24
C SER A 175 1.04 -74.35 -15.55
N ALA A 176 0.33 -74.57 -14.44
CA ALA A 176 0.41 -75.79 -13.62
C ALA A 176 -0.92 -76.57 -13.52
N ALA A 177 -1.84 -76.37 -14.48
CA ALA A 177 -3.02 -77.24 -14.62
C ALA A 177 -2.66 -78.43 -15.53
N PRO A 178 -2.92 -79.69 -15.11
CA PRO A 178 -2.60 -80.86 -15.93
C PRO A 178 -3.62 -81.03 -17.06
N ALA A 179 -3.12 -81.37 -18.25
CA ALA A 179 -3.94 -81.92 -19.33
C ALA A 179 -4.41 -83.32 -18.91
N THR A 180 -5.71 -83.58 -18.99
CA THR A 180 -6.23 -84.95 -19.00
C THR A 180 -7.12 -85.07 -20.21
N GLU A 181 -6.76 -86.02 -21.05
CA GLU A 181 -7.27 -86.28 -22.40
C GLU A 181 -8.73 -86.74 -22.38
N GLU A 182 -9.48 -86.27 -23.38
CA GLU A 182 -10.68 -86.95 -23.84
C GLU A 182 -10.26 -88.19 -24.62
N GLU A 183 -10.80 -89.36 -24.28
CA GLU A 183 -10.92 -90.45 -25.26
C GLU A 183 -12.29 -91.14 -25.16
N GLN A 184 -12.94 -91.14 -26.32
CA GLN A 184 -14.16 -91.81 -26.78
C GLN A 184 -14.20 -93.30 -26.31
N THR A 185 -15.32 -94.02 -26.22
CA THR A 185 -16.23 -94.39 -27.30
C THR A 185 -17.29 -95.37 -26.73
N GLN A 186 -18.53 -95.29 -27.27
CA GLN A 186 -19.57 -96.34 -27.38
C GLN A 186 -20.13 -97.05 -26.13
#